data_AF-A0A2T0FPN3-F1
#
_entry.id   AF-A0A2T0FPN3-F1
#
_cell.length_a   1.000
_cell.length_b   1.000
_cell.length_c   1.000
_cell.angle_alpha   90.00
_cell.angle_beta   90.00
_cell.angle_gamma   90.00
#
_symmetry.space_group_name_H-M   'P 1'
#
loop_
_entity.id
_entity.type
_entity.pdbx_description
1 polymer ?
#
loop_
_entity_poly.entity_id
_entity_poly.type
_entity_poly.pdbx_seq_one_letter_code
_entity_poly.pdbx_strand_id
1 'polypeptide(L)'
;MLGSRRCVPQLSKRLLSTTPVVRREYGNLKDSDRIFQNLYNKYGRDLANAKKRGDWYKTKEILLKGDEWIINEGKKSGLRGRGGAGFPSGLKWSFMNPPGWEKNKGPRYLVINADEGEPGTCKDREILRSEPHKLVEGCLVVGRAMNATAAYIYIRGEFYEEAAYVQQAINEAYKDGLIGKNACGSGYDFDVYIHRGMGAYVCGEETSLIESLEGKAGKPRLKPPFPAAVGLYGRPTTVTNVETVAVAPTIMRRGGDWFASFGRERNSGTKLFCISGHVNEPCTVEEEMSIPLRVLLEKHCKGVRGGWDNLLGVVPGGCSVPVMPKHVCEDVLMDFDALKDVGSGLGTAAVIVMDKSTDIIRAIQRFAYFYKHESCGQCTPCREGTTWLLKVMDRLQSGNARVREIDMLYELTKEVEGHTICALGDASAWPIQGLIRSFRPEIEARLRKFEEEFGAVKVGGWTPEAHLLKGEAVGSPVNTSSH
;
A
#
# COMPACT_ATOMS: atom_id res chain seq x y z
N MET A 1 10.36 5.15 78.19
CA MET A 1 9.82 6.25 77.36
C MET A 1 10.97 6.92 76.63
N LEU A 2 11.27 6.53 75.40
CA LEU A 2 12.16 7.24 74.48
C LEU A 2 11.69 6.88 73.07
N GLY A 3 10.97 7.81 72.43
CA GLY A 3 10.34 7.62 71.12
C GLY A 3 11.36 7.73 69.98
N SER A 4 11.43 6.71 69.13
CA SER A 4 12.23 6.72 67.91
C SER A 4 11.52 7.50 66.80
N ARG A 5 12.15 8.59 66.35
CA ARG A 5 11.72 9.35 65.17
C ARG A 5 12.09 8.55 63.91
N ARG A 6 11.08 8.18 63.11
CA ARG A 6 11.26 7.61 61.77
C ARG A 6 11.67 8.71 60.79
N CYS A 7 12.80 8.54 60.09
CA CYS A 7 13.17 9.34 58.93
C CYS A 7 12.23 9.04 57.75
N VAL A 8 11.64 10.08 57.17
CA VAL A 8 10.91 10.04 55.90
C VAL A 8 11.89 10.46 54.80
N PRO A 9 12.06 9.70 53.70
CA PRO A 9 12.91 10.14 52.59
C PRO A 9 12.20 11.24 51.77
N GLN A 10 12.85 12.38 51.61
CA GLN A 10 12.42 13.45 50.70
C GLN A 10 12.55 12.97 49.24
N LEU A 11 11.40 12.78 48.58
CA LEU A 11 11.30 12.59 47.13
C LEU A 11 11.66 13.90 46.42
N SER A 12 12.83 13.96 45.77
CA SER A 12 13.16 15.06 44.87
C SER A 12 12.23 14.99 43.65
N LYS A 13 11.28 15.92 43.55
CA LYS A 13 10.48 16.14 42.34
C LYS A 13 11.43 16.59 41.21
N ARG A 14 11.78 15.68 40.31
CA ARG A 14 12.29 16.06 38.98
C ARG A 14 11.17 16.82 38.28
N LEU A 15 11.36 18.13 38.11
CA LEU A 15 10.56 18.96 37.21
C LEU A 15 10.67 18.36 35.81
N LEU A 16 9.57 17.79 35.32
CA LEU A 16 9.40 17.46 33.92
C LEU A 16 9.48 18.79 33.15
N SER A 17 10.47 18.88 32.26
CA SER A 17 10.61 19.93 31.26
C SER A 17 9.35 19.96 30.40
N THR A 18 8.42 20.86 30.72
CA THR A 18 7.30 21.23 29.84
C THR A 18 7.83 22.18 28.78
N THR A 19 8.62 21.66 27.85
CA THR A 19 8.81 22.35 26.59
C THR A 19 7.46 22.27 25.86
N PRO A 20 6.80 23.38 25.51
CA PRO A 20 5.55 23.30 24.76
C PRO A 20 5.87 22.60 23.44
N VAL A 21 5.27 21.41 23.24
CA VAL A 21 5.30 20.75 21.95
C VAL A 21 4.58 21.68 20.99
N VAL A 22 5.33 22.39 20.16
CA VAL A 22 4.77 23.16 19.04
C VAL A 22 4.00 22.14 18.21
N ARG A 23 2.66 22.18 18.30
CA ARG A 23 1.79 21.36 17.44
C ARG A 23 1.95 21.88 16.04
N ARG A 24 2.84 21.24 15.28
CA ARG A 24 2.98 21.47 13.86
C ARG A 24 1.67 21.12 13.17
N GLU A 25 1.14 22.06 12.39
CA GLU A 25 0.05 21.80 11.46
C GLU A 25 0.59 21.09 10.21
N TYR A 26 -0.09 20.04 9.76
CA TYR A 26 0.28 19.25 8.58
C TYR A 26 -0.74 19.44 7.47
N GLY A 27 -0.32 19.24 6.21
CA GLY A 27 -1.22 19.24 5.05
C GLY A 27 -1.27 20.55 4.25
N ASN A 28 -0.20 21.34 4.33
CA ASN A 28 -0.03 22.59 3.60
C ASN A 28 1.15 22.51 2.62
N LEU A 29 1.23 21.43 1.84
CA LEU A 29 2.27 21.24 0.83
C LEU A 29 2.11 22.29 -0.27
N LYS A 30 3.13 23.14 -0.41
CA LYS A 30 3.20 24.14 -1.47
C LYS A 30 3.39 23.44 -2.81
N ASP A 31 2.91 24.06 -3.88
CA ASP A 31 3.08 23.49 -5.23
C ASP A 31 4.56 23.33 -5.60
N SER A 32 5.43 24.23 -5.16
CA SER A 32 6.89 24.11 -5.32
C SER A 32 7.52 22.94 -4.56
N ASP A 33 6.83 22.39 -3.56
CA ASP A 33 7.29 21.26 -2.75
C ASP A 33 6.75 19.92 -3.24
N ARG A 34 5.75 19.91 -4.13
CA ARG A 34 5.27 18.69 -4.81
C ARG A 34 6.42 18.09 -5.62
N ILE A 35 6.64 16.80 -5.51
CA ILE A 35 7.63 16.08 -6.32
C ILE A 35 7.05 15.79 -7.72
N PHE A 36 5.75 15.50 -7.78
CA PHE A 36 5.05 15.12 -8.99
C PHE A 36 4.36 16.31 -9.66
N GLN A 37 5.16 17.16 -10.31
CA GLN A 37 4.73 18.44 -10.88
C GLN A 37 3.75 18.28 -12.06
N ASN A 38 3.87 17.21 -12.84
CA ASN A 38 3.00 16.92 -13.97
C ASN A 38 2.02 15.76 -13.71
N LEU A 39 1.61 15.52 -12.46
CA LEU A 39 0.73 14.39 -12.11
C LEU A 39 -0.52 14.30 -13.01
N TYR A 40 -1.13 15.45 -13.33
CA TYR A 40 -2.34 15.56 -14.16
C TYR A 40 -2.05 15.75 -15.67
N ASN A 41 -0.82 15.51 -16.12
CA ASN A 41 -0.39 15.56 -17.52
C ASN A 41 -0.72 16.90 -18.26
N LYS A 42 -0.44 18.05 -17.62
CA LYS A 42 -0.67 19.38 -18.21
C LYS A 42 0.49 19.90 -19.06
N TYR A 43 1.70 19.40 -18.84
CA TYR A 43 2.95 19.97 -19.38
C TYR A 43 3.64 19.09 -20.44
N GLY A 44 3.03 17.97 -20.83
CA GLY A 44 3.66 16.99 -21.71
C GLY A 44 4.64 16.05 -21.00
N ARG A 45 4.72 14.81 -21.49
CA ARG A 45 5.48 13.71 -20.87
C ARG A 45 6.82 13.39 -21.54
N ASP A 46 7.12 14.04 -22.67
CA ASP A 46 8.37 13.85 -23.41
C ASP A 46 9.60 14.34 -22.63
N LEU A 47 10.78 13.89 -23.05
CA LEU A 47 12.05 14.20 -22.41
C LEU A 47 12.33 15.71 -22.32
N ALA A 48 11.96 16.49 -23.33
CA ALA A 48 12.24 17.93 -23.34
C ALA A 48 11.44 18.65 -22.24
N ASN A 49 10.16 18.30 -22.07
CA ASN A 49 9.34 18.83 -21.00
C ASN A 49 9.71 18.25 -19.63
N ALA A 50 10.15 16.99 -19.55
CA ALA A 50 10.68 16.41 -18.32
C ALA A 50 11.93 17.18 -17.81
N LYS A 51 12.88 17.47 -18.69
CA LYS A 51 14.07 18.26 -18.34
C LYS A 51 13.73 19.66 -17.81
N LYS A 52 12.70 20.32 -18.37
CA LYS A 52 12.23 21.64 -17.87
C LYS A 52 11.69 21.57 -16.44
N ARG A 53 11.14 20.43 -16.02
CA ARG A 53 10.66 20.19 -14.65
C ARG A 53 11.77 19.76 -13.68
N GLY A 54 13.01 19.65 -14.17
CA GLY A 54 14.17 19.24 -13.37
C GLY A 54 14.40 17.73 -13.32
N ASP A 55 13.68 16.94 -14.11
CA ASP A 55 14.04 15.54 -14.32
C ASP A 55 15.37 15.48 -15.10
N TRP A 56 16.20 14.49 -14.79
CA TRP A 56 17.56 14.35 -15.35
C TRP A 56 18.55 15.48 -15.00
N TYR A 57 18.17 16.40 -14.11
CA TYR A 57 19.06 17.47 -13.68
C TYR A 57 20.15 16.93 -12.76
N LYS A 58 21.41 17.13 -13.15
CA LYS A 58 22.60 16.73 -12.37
C LYS A 58 22.65 15.25 -11.98
N THR A 59 21.96 14.38 -12.73
CA THR A 59 21.94 12.94 -12.45
C THR A 59 23.35 12.36 -12.50
N LYS A 60 24.19 12.79 -13.45
CA LYS A 60 25.61 12.41 -13.49
C LYS A 60 26.34 12.71 -12.19
N GLU A 61 26.15 13.91 -11.62
CA GLU A 61 26.78 14.32 -10.36
C GLU A 61 26.30 13.43 -9.20
N ILE A 62 25.01 13.08 -9.17
CA ILE A 62 24.43 12.16 -8.18
C ILE A 62 25.08 10.78 -8.29
N LEU A 63 25.22 10.23 -9.50
CA LEU A 63 25.82 8.92 -9.72
C LEU A 63 27.30 8.85 -9.32
N LEU A 64 28.04 9.94 -9.57
CA LEU A 64 29.47 10.04 -9.23
C LEU A 64 29.73 10.20 -7.73
N LYS A 65 28.74 10.60 -6.92
CA LYS A 65 28.86 10.59 -5.45
C LYS A 65 28.90 9.18 -4.86
N GLY A 66 28.52 8.16 -5.63
CA GLY A 66 28.62 6.76 -5.23
C GLY A 66 27.41 6.22 -4.47
N ASP A 67 27.33 4.90 -4.37
CA ASP A 67 26.24 4.16 -3.76
C ASP A 67 26.07 4.45 -2.27
N GLU A 68 27.18 4.48 -1.52
CA GLU A 68 27.14 4.78 -0.09
C GLU A 68 26.50 6.13 0.20
N TRP A 69 26.83 7.16 -0.59
CA TRP A 69 26.22 8.48 -0.45
C TRP A 69 24.72 8.44 -0.73
N ILE A 70 24.29 7.79 -1.82
CA ILE A 70 22.87 7.69 -2.19
C ILE A 70 22.08 6.91 -1.12
N ILE A 71 22.63 5.81 -0.60
CA ILE A 71 22.03 5.03 0.48
C ILE A 71 21.89 5.88 1.75
N ASN A 72 22.95 6.59 2.14
CA ASN A 72 22.96 7.40 3.35
C ASN A 72 22.01 8.59 3.26
N GLU A 73 21.96 9.27 2.11
CA GLU A 73 21.00 10.34 1.86
C GLU A 73 19.55 9.81 1.85
N GLY A 74 19.34 8.62 1.28
CA GLY A 74 18.05 7.90 1.34
C GLY A 74 17.64 7.53 2.78
N LYS A 75 18.56 7.08 3.62
CA LYS A 75 18.31 6.83 5.06
C LYS A 75 17.99 8.12 5.80
N LYS A 76 18.79 9.17 5.57
CA LYS A 76 18.64 10.50 6.15
C LYS A 76 17.28 11.14 5.83
N SER A 77 16.77 10.91 4.62
CA SER A 77 15.44 11.40 4.21
C SER A 77 14.27 10.82 5.03
N GLY A 78 14.46 9.69 5.72
CA GLY A 78 13.37 9.00 6.41
C GLY A 78 12.35 8.37 5.46
N LEU A 79 12.64 8.26 4.16
CA LEU A 79 11.74 7.66 3.18
C LEU A 79 11.37 6.21 3.56
N ARG A 80 10.07 5.97 3.64
CA ARG A 80 9.46 4.64 3.84
C ARG A 80 8.82 4.14 2.56
N GLY A 81 8.80 2.83 2.36
CA GLY A 81 8.27 2.19 1.16
C GLY A 81 6.81 2.58 0.92
N ARG A 82 6.50 2.99 -0.31
CA ARG A 82 5.20 3.56 -0.70
C ARG A 82 4.22 2.54 -1.28
N GLY A 83 4.58 1.25 -1.21
CA GLY A 83 3.76 0.13 -1.71
C GLY A 83 2.96 -0.62 -0.64
N GLY A 84 2.75 -0.07 0.56
CA GLY A 84 1.98 -0.73 1.61
C GLY A 84 2.71 -0.84 2.95
N ALA A 85 3.72 -1.72 3.00
CA ALA A 85 4.37 -2.13 4.25
C ALA A 85 5.18 -1.02 4.96
N GLY A 86 5.47 0.11 4.30
CA GLY A 86 6.16 1.24 4.94
C GLY A 86 7.59 0.92 5.40
N PHE A 87 8.29 -0.04 4.79
CA PHE A 87 9.66 -0.39 5.19
C PHE A 87 10.66 0.73 4.83
N PRO A 88 11.60 1.13 5.71
CA PRO A 88 12.57 2.20 5.43
C PRO A 88 13.38 1.93 4.14
N SER A 89 13.23 2.77 3.12
CA SER A 89 13.73 2.50 1.77
C SER A 89 15.26 2.54 1.67
N GLY A 90 15.91 3.54 2.28
CA GLY A 90 17.38 3.59 2.32
C GLY A 90 18.01 2.40 3.06
N LEU A 91 17.33 1.86 4.09
CA LEU A 91 17.75 0.63 4.74
C LEU A 91 17.58 -0.57 3.80
N LYS A 92 16.46 -0.67 3.08
CA LYS A 92 16.21 -1.74 2.10
C LYS A 92 17.30 -1.79 1.03
N TRP A 93 17.67 -0.63 0.49
CA TRP A 93 18.71 -0.53 -0.54
C TRP A 93 20.07 -1.02 -0.03
N SER A 94 20.40 -0.76 1.24
CA SER A 94 21.67 -1.22 1.82
C SER A 94 21.80 -2.73 1.91
N PHE A 95 20.70 -3.49 1.87
CA PHE A 95 20.77 -4.96 1.85
C PHE A 95 21.33 -5.54 0.55
N MET A 96 21.38 -4.74 -0.53
CA MET A 96 21.99 -5.15 -1.78
C MET A 96 23.51 -5.05 -1.77
N ASN A 97 24.10 -4.29 -0.84
CA ASN A 97 25.54 -4.11 -0.71
C ASN A 97 26.06 -4.61 0.66
N PRO A 98 25.84 -5.89 1.03
CA PRO A 98 26.41 -6.42 2.26
C PRO A 98 27.95 -6.41 2.21
N PRO A 99 28.66 -6.45 3.35
CA PRO A 99 30.12 -6.50 3.34
C PRO A 99 30.68 -7.60 2.43
N GLY A 100 31.54 -7.22 1.47
CA GLY A 100 32.13 -8.14 0.50
C GLY A 100 31.22 -8.50 -0.68
N TRP A 101 30.14 -7.73 -0.93
CA TRP A 101 29.24 -7.92 -2.06
C TRP A 101 29.96 -7.94 -3.41
N GLU A 102 31.09 -7.25 -3.53
CA GLU A 102 31.94 -7.17 -4.72
C GLU A 102 32.52 -8.54 -5.10
N LYS A 103 32.65 -9.45 -4.14
CA LYS A 103 33.11 -10.83 -4.37
C LYS A 103 32.07 -11.67 -5.11
N ASN A 104 30.78 -11.35 -4.95
CA ASN A 104 29.70 -11.98 -5.72
C ASN A 104 29.61 -11.33 -7.10
N LYS A 105 30.50 -11.77 -8.00
CA LYS A 105 30.55 -11.33 -9.39
C LYS A 105 29.23 -11.64 -10.11
N GLY A 106 28.86 -10.79 -11.06
CA GLY A 106 27.68 -10.94 -11.90
C GLY A 106 26.60 -9.89 -11.61
N PRO A 107 25.48 -9.93 -12.35
CA PRO A 107 24.49 -8.87 -12.34
C PRO A 107 23.73 -8.82 -11.01
N ARG A 108 23.19 -7.64 -10.73
CA ARG A 108 22.27 -7.34 -9.62
C ARG A 108 21.09 -6.61 -10.22
N TYR A 109 19.89 -6.88 -9.72
CA TYR A 109 18.69 -6.35 -10.36
C TYR A 109 17.90 -5.42 -9.44
N LEU A 110 17.41 -4.35 -10.02
CA LEU A 110 16.33 -3.58 -9.46
C LEU A 110 15.04 -4.01 -10.14
N VAL A 111 14.00 -4.28 -9.37
CA VAL A 111 12.69 -4.59 -9.92
C VAL A 111 11.70 -3.55 -9.42
N ILE A 112 11.04 -2.87 -10.36
CA ILE A 112 10.01 -1.89 -10.04
C ILE A 112 8.66 -2.61 -10.05
N ASN A 113 7.97 -2.53 -8.93
CA ASN A 113 6.60 -2.99 -8.80
C ASN A 113 5.64 -1.89 -9.26
N ALA A 114 5.17 -2.03 -10.49
CA ALA A 114 4.15 -1.22 -11.14
C ALA A 114 2.89 -2.06 -11.47
N ASP A 115 2.61 -3.10 -10.67
CA ASP A 115 1.43 -3.95 -10.85
C ASP A 115 0.14 -3.30 -10.32
N GLU A 116 0.23 -2.33 -9.39
CA GLU A 116 -0.88 -1.51 -8.85
C GLU A 116 -2.28 -2.18 -8.87
N GLY A 117 -2.37 -3.39 -8.31
CA GLY A 117 -3.63 -4.13 -8.31
C GLY A 117 -4.55 -3.88 -7.14
N GLU A 118 -4.06 -3.15 -6.15
CA GLU A 118 -4.79 -2.85 -4.91
C GLU A 118 -6.01 -1.97 -5.21
N PRO A 119 -7.23 -2.45 -4.93
CA PRO A 119 -8.46 -1.66 -5.09
C PRO A 119 -8.38 -0.30 -4.40
N GLY A 120 -8.78 0.74 -5.13
CA GLY A 120 -8.70 2.14 -4.70
C GLY A 120 -7.37 2.83 -5.01
N THR A 121 -6.35 2.10 -5.47
CA THR A 121 -5.03 2.66 -5.77
C THR A 121 -4.88 3.01 -7.25
N CYS A 122 -4.42 4.21 -7.57
CA CYS A 122 -4.14 4.66 -8.93
C CYS A 122 -2.96 5.67 -9.01
N LYS A 123 -2.12 5.72 -7.98
CA LYS A 123 -0.98 6.64 -7.86
C LYS A 123 0.16 6.30 -8.81
N ASP A 124 0.46 5.01 -8.96
CA ASP A 124 1.52 4.50 -9.82
C ASP A 124 1.11 4.71 -11.27
N ARG A 125 -0.17 4.47 -11.60
CA ARG A 125 -0.73 4.79 -12.92
C ARG A 125 -0.50 6.25 -13.32
N GLU A 126 -0.70 7.21 -12.42
CA GLU A 126 -0.42 8.62 -12.70
C GLU A 126 1.06 8.87 -13.01
N ILE A 127 1.98 8.22 -12.28
CA ILE A 127 3.41 8.36 -12.53
C ILE A 127 3.78 7.77 -13.89
N LEU A 128 3.31 6.56 -14.20
CA LEU A 128 3.61 5.87 -15.46
C LEU A 128 3.13 6.67 -16.68
N ARG A 129 1.94 7.26 -16.60
CA ARG A 129 1.32 7.97 -17.74
C ARG A 129 1.75 9.42 -17.89
N SER A 130 2.03 10.10 -16.77
CA SER A 130 2.24 11.55 -16.76
C SER A 130 3.69 11.96 -16.53
N GLU A 131 4.47 11.17 -15.77
CA GLU A 131 5.88 11.45 -15.46
C GLU A 131 6.81 10.23 -15.59
N PRO A 132 6.78 9.50 -16.73
CA PRO A 132 7.59 8.29 -16.91
C PRO A 132 9.10 8.55 -16.81
N HIS A 133 9.59 9.73 -17.24
CA HIS A 133 11.00 10.10 -17.13
C HIS A 133 11.49 10.17 -15.69
N LYS A 134 10.64 10.62 -14.75
CA LYS A 134 10.98 10.66 -13.33
C LYS A 134 11.15 9.25 -12.75
N LEU A 135 10.34 8.30 -13.21
CA LEU A 135 10.49 6.88 -12.87
C LEU A 135 11.79 6.30 -13.47
N VAL A 136 12.06 6.53 -14.75
CA VAL A 136 13.27 6.00 -15.41
C VAL A 136 14.54 6.57 -14.78
N GLU A 137 14.58 7.88 -14.48
CA GLU A 137 15.67 8.49 -13.71
C GLU A 137 15.79 7.85 -12.32
N GLY A 138 14.66 7.63 -11.65
CA GLY A 138 14.60 6.93 -10.37
C GLY A 138 15.22 5.54 -10.42
N CYS A 139 14.94 4.78 -11.48
CA CYS A 139 15.53 3.46 -11.69
C CYS A 139 17.06 3.55 -11.75
N LEU A 140 17.60 4.55 -12.46
CA LEU A 140 19.05 4.75 -12.56
C LEU A 140 19.68 5.15 -11.21
N VAL A 141 19.09 6.10 -10.50
CA VAL A 141 19.62 6.59 -9.21
C VAL A 141 19.56 5.50 -8.14
N VAL A 142 18.41 4.84 -7.99
CA VAL A 142 18.22 3.76 -7.02
C VAL A 142 19.01 2.51 -7.44
N GLY A 143 19.09 2.24 -8.74
CA GLY A 143 19.94 1.20 -9.31
C GLY A 143 21.40 1.39 -8.94
N ARG A 144 21.93 2.62 -9.09
CA ARG A 144 23.28 2.98 -8.67
C ARG A 144 23.50 2.78 -7.17
N ALA A 145 22.52 3.13 -6.34
CA ALA A 145 22.58 2.92 -4.88
C ALA A 145 22.79 1.44 -4.52
N MET A 146 22.21 0.52 -5.29
CA MET A 146 22.27 -0.92 -5.05
C MET A 146 23.29 -1.64 -5.94
N ASN A 147 24.08 -0.88 -6.71
CA ASN A 147 24.99 -1.39 -7.74
C ASN A 147 24.30 -2.39 -8.68
N ALA A 148 23.05 -2.11 -9.05
CA ALA A 148 22.29 -2.91 -10.01
C ALA A 148 22.89 -2.76 -11.43
N THR A 149 22.74 -3.75 -12.28
CA THR A 149 23.15 -3.65 -13.69
C THR A 149 21.97 -3.36 -14.61
N ALA A 150 20.76 -3.68 -14.14
CA ALA A 150 19.53 -3.40 -14.86
C ALA A 150 18.36 -3.18 -13.91
N ALA A 151 17.39 -2.38 -14.36
CA ALA A 151 16.05 -2.31 -13.80
C ALA A 151 15.05 -3.05 -14.70
N TYR A 152 14.16 -3.81 -14.08
CA TYR A 152 12.96 -4.35 -14.72
C TYR A 152 11.72 -3.68 -14.14
N ILE A 153 10.96 -3.00 -14.99
CA ILE A 153 9.69 -2.38 -14.62
C ILE A 153 8.58 -3.39 -14.91
N TYR A 154 8.04 -4.01 -13.86
CA TYR A 154 6.91 -4.93 -13.97
C TYR A 154 5.62 -4.13 -13.94
N ILE A 155 5.00 -3.96 -15.11
CA ILE A 155 3.77 -3.19 -15.30
C ILE A 155 2.59 -4.14 -15.35
N ARG A 156 1.52 -3.77 -14.65
CA ARG A 156 0.22 -4.44 -14.72
C ARG A 156 -0.20 -4.75 -16.16
N GLY A 157 -0.83 -5.90 -16.39
CA GLY A 157 -1.26 -6.32 -17.73
C GLY A 157 -2.25 -5.35 -18.39
N GLU A 158 -3.19 -4.83 -17.61
CA GLU A 158 -4.24 -3.90 -17.99
C GLU A 158 -3.68 -2.52 -18.42
N PHE A 159 -2.48 -2.17 -17.97
CA PHE A 159 -1.82 -0.88 -18.24
C PHE A 159 -1.03 -0.89 -19.55
N TYR A 160 -1.73 -1.15 -20.67
CA TYR A 160 -1.10 -1.17 -21.99
C TYR A 160 -0.60 0.22 -22.43
N GLU A 161 -1.44 1.25 -22.29
CA GLU A 161 -1.08 2.62 -22.69
C GLU A 161 0.06 3.15 -21.83
N GLU A 162 -0.02 2.94 -20.52
CA GLU A 162 1.02 3.34 -19.58
C GLU A 162 2.34 2.63 -19.87
N ALA A 163 2.32 1.33 -20.20
CA ALA A 163 3.51 0.63 -20.64
C ALA A 163 4.11 1.22 -21.94
N ALA A 164 3.27 1.60 -22.89
CA ALA A 164 3.72 2.26 -24.12
C ALA A 164 4.37 3.64 -23.84
N TYR A 165 3.81 4.42 -22.92
CA TYR A 165 4.37 5.72 -22.52
C TYR A 165 5.71 5.58 -21.79
N VAL A 166 5.83 4.58 -20.89
CA VAL A 166 7.11 4.28 -20.24
C VAL A 166 8.13 3.78 -21.27
N GLN A 167 7.73 2.94 -22.23
CA GLN A 167 8.62 2.47 -23.30
C GLN A 167 9.12 3.65 -24.16
N GLN A 168 8.25 4.61 -24.47
CA GLN A 168 8.65 5.82 -25.17
C GLN A 168 9.69 6.61 -24.37
N ALA A 169 9.47 6.82 -23.07
CA ALA A 169 10.44 7.52 -22.22
C ALA A 169 11.78 6.78 -22.10
N ILE A 170 11.75 5.44 -22.02
CA ILE A 170 12.96 4.61 -22.06
C ILE A 170 13.71 4.82 -23.39
N ASN A 171 13.01 4.76 -24.53
CA ASN A 171 13.62 4.97 -25.84
C ASN A 171 14.24 6.36 -25.98
N GLU A 172 13.56 7.40 -25.48
CA GLU A 172 14.08 8.76 -25.44
C GLU A 172 15.34 8.86 -24.56
N ALA A 173 15.34 8.21 -23.39
CA ALA A 173 16.48 8.18 -22.47
C ALA A 173 17.69 7.42 -23.05
N TYR A 174 17.48 6.29 -23.74
CA TYR A 174 18.54 5.61 -24.48
C TYR A 174 19.11 6.47 -25.60
N LYS A 175 18.24 7.13 -26.39
CA LYS A 175 18.65 8.00 -27.50
C LYS A 175 19.53 9.17 -27.04
N ASP A 176 19.24 9.72 -25.87
CA ASP A 176 19.98 10.84 -25.28
C ASP A 176 21.17 10.40 -24.41
N GLY A 177 21.47 9.10 -24.32
CA GLY A 177 22.59 8.56 -23.54
C GLY A 177 22.40 8.67 -22.02
N LEU A 178 21.17 8.82 -21.55
CA LEU A 178 20.83 8.94 -20.12
C LEU A 178 20.84 7.57 -19.42
N ILE A 179 20.54 6.50 -20.15
CA ILE A 179 20.61 5.10 -19.71
C ILE A 179 21.34 4.25 -20.77
N GLY A 180 21.62 2.99 -20.44
CA GLY A 180 22.41 2.07 -21.23
C GLY A 180 23.88 2.09 -20.84
N LYS A 181 24.77 1.89 -21.82
CA LYS A 181 26.22 1.99 -21.59
C LYS A 181 26.60 3.41 -21.20
N ASN A 182 27.43 3.54 -20.15
CA ASN A 182 27.91 4.82 -19.66
C ASN A 182 26.76 5.82 -19.39
N ALA A 183 25.75 5.39 -18.63
CA ALA A 183 24.53 6.15 -18.33
C ALA A 183 24.85 7.56 -17.82
N CYS A 184 24.26 8.59 -18.44
CA CYS A 184 24.53 10.01 -18.18
C CYS A 184 26.03 10.40 -18.31
N GLY A 185 26.84 9.62 -19.04
CA GLY A 185 28.28 9.84 -19.17
C GLY A 185 29.06 9.68 -17.86
N SER A 186 28.57 8.84 -16.93
CA SER A 186 29.10 8.66 -15.58
C SER A 186 30.14 7.53 -15.41
N GLY A 187 30.26 6.64 -16.40
CA GLY A 187 31.05 5.40 -16.34
C GLY A 187 30.27 4.19 -15.81
N TYR A 188 28.99 4.35 -15.49
CA TYR A 188 28.12 3.29 -14.97
C TYR A 188 27.17 2.78 -16.05
N ASP A 189 27.20 1.48 -16.32
CA ASP A 189 26.31 0.82 -17.27
C ASP A 189 25.00 0.43 -16.58
N PHE A 190 23.86 0.81 -17.15
CA PHE A 190 22.56 0.53 -16.55
C PHE A 190 21.44 0.46 -17.59
N ASP A 191 20.86 -0.72 -17.76
CA ASP A 191 19.74 -0.92 -18.68
C ASP A 191 18.37 -0.90 -17.99
N VAL A 192 17.34 -0.51 -18.72
CA VAL A 192 15.95 -0.51 -18.22
C VAL A 192 15.06 -1.31 -19.17
N TYR A 193 14.40 -2.33 -18.62
CA TYR A 193 13.51 -3.22 -19.34
C TYR A 193 12.09 -3.11 -18.81
N ILE A 194 11.10 -3.28 -19.67
CA ILE A 194 9.70 -3.43 -19.27
C ILE A 194 9.31 -4.91 -19.34
N HIS A 195 8.59 -5.37 -18.34
CA HIS A 195 7.87 -6.63 -18.35
C HIS A 195 6.40 -6.35 -18.06
N ARG A 196 5.48 -7.00 -18.76
CA ARG A 196 4.03 -6.84 -18.53
C ARG A 196 3.46 -8.08 -17.88
N GLY A 197 2.74 -7.90 -16.78
CA GLY A 197 1.93 -8.93 -16.15
C GLY A 197 0.66 -9.24 -16.94
N MET A 198 -0.24 -10.02 -16.34
CA MET A 198 -1.49 -10.45 -17.00
C MET A 198 -2.66 -10.54 -16.01
N GLY A 199 -2.93 -9.45 -15.28
CA GLY A 199 -4.14 -9.28 -14.46
C GLY A 199 -4.21 -10.12 -13.18
N ALA A 200 -3.09 -10.23 -12.45
CA ALA A 200 -3.04 -10.98 -11.19
C ALA A 200 -2.50 -10.10 -10.06
N TYR A 201 -3.37 -9.69 -9.12
CA TYR A 201 -2.98 -8.84 -7.97
C TYR A 201 -1.88 -9.47 -7.11
N VAL A 202 -1.88 -10.80 -6.98
CA VAL A 202 -0.83 -11.52 -6.23
C VAL A 202 0.56 -11.32 -6.83
N CYS A 203 0.68 -11.01 -8.12
CA CYS A 203 1.96 -10.65 -8.76
C CYS A 203 2.47 -9.28 -8.31
N GLY A 204 1.67 -8.47 -7.63
CA GLY A 204 2.12 -7.28 -6.92
C GLY A 204 2.90 -7.60 -5.63
N GLU A 205 2.91 -8.84 -5.14
CA GLU A 205 3.77 -9.22 -4.00
C GLU A 205 5.22 -9.39 -4.44
N GLU A 206 6.18 -8.92 -3.63
CA GLU A 206 7.61 -8.84 -3.98
C GLU A 206 8.22 -10.15 -4.53
N THR A 207 7.96 -11.30 -3.91
CA THR A 207 8.53 -12.58 -4.38
C THR A 207 7.73 -13.21 -5.51
N SER A 208 6.41 -13.00 -5.53
CA SER A 208 5.52 -13.42 -6.62
C SER A 208 5.84 -12.70 -7.92
N LEU A 209 6.13 -11.40 -7.83
CA LEU A 209 6.53 -10.56 -8.96
C LEU A 209 7.80 -11.10 -9.60
N ILE A 210 8.79 -11.48 -8.79
CA ILE A 210 10.03 -12.11 -9.26
C ILE A 210 9.72 -13.42 -9.99
N GLU A 211 8.89 -14.29 -9.43
CA GLU A 211 8.49 -15.55 -10.07
C GLU A 211 7.77 -15.33 -11.41
N SER A 212 6.85 -14.35 -11.46
CA SER A 212 6.15 -13.99 -12.71
C SER A 212 7.12 -13.48 -13.78
N LEU A 213 8.10 -12.65 -13.40
CA LEU A 213 9.12 -12.11 -14.32
C LEU A 213 10.08 -13.21 -14.82
N GLU A 214 10.30 -14.25 -14.01
CA GLU A 214 11.01 -15.47 -14.43
C GLU A 214 10.20 -16.36 -15.39
N GLY A 215 8.96 -16.00 -15.71
CA GLY A 215 8.07 -16.77 -16.60
C GLY A 215 7.38 -17.94 -15.90
N LYS A 216 7.46 -18.03 -14.57
CA LYS A 216 6.71 -19.01 -13.77
C LYS A 216 5.34 -18.45 -13.40
N ALA A 217 4.50 -19.29 -12.80
CA ALA A 217 3.28 -18.81 -12.17
C ALA A 217 3.63 -17.83 -11.03
N GLY A 218 2.87 -16.74 -10.87
CA GLY A 218 3.01 -15.76 -9.80
C GLY A 218 2.61 -16.31 -8.42
N LYS A 219 3.39 -17.27 -7.93
CA LYS A 219 3.24 -17.92 -6.63
C LYS A 219 4.40 -17.47 -5.74
N PRO A 220 4.17 -16.75 -4.63
CA PRO A 220 5.21 -16.25 -3.76
C PRO A 220 6.22 -17.31 -3.30
N ARG A 221 7.47 -16.87 -3.06
CA ARG A 221 8.51 -17.70 -2.43
C ARG A 221 8.43 -17.58 -0.92
N LEU A 222 8.67 -18.69 -0.22
CA LEU A 222 8.85 -18.65 1.23
C LEU A 222 10.14 -17.88 1.57
N LYS A 223 10.07 -17.05 2.62
CA LYS A 223 11.22 -16.31 3.15
C LYS A 223 11.67 -17.01 4.45
N PRO A 224 12.96 -17.33 4.65
CA PRO A 224 14.14 -17.15 3.76
C PRO A 224 14.25 -18.18 2.60
N PRO A 225 15.08 -17.90 1.55
CA PRO A 225 15.97 -16.75 1.38
C PRO A 225 15.25 -15.46 0.94
N PHE A 226 15.77 -14.31 1.37
CA PHE A 226 15.24 -13.00 0.97
C PHE A 226 15.72 -12.60 -0.44
N PRO A 227 14.92 -11.81 -1.20
CA PRO A 227 15.27 -11.36 -2.55
C PRO A 227 16.63 -10.67 -2.66
N ALA A 228 17.02 -9.90 -1.63
CA ALA A 228 18.30 -9.20 -1.62
C ALA A 228 19.52 -10.16 -1.64
N ALA A 229 19.33 -11.41 -1.22
CA ALA A 229 20.33 -12.46 -1.36
C ALA A 229 20.11 -13.27 -2.64
N VAL A 230 18.91 -13.82 -2.83
CA VAL A 230 18.54 -14.69 -3.96
C VAL A 230 17.17 -14.26 -4.48
N GLY A 231 17.18 -13.42 -5.52
CA GLY A 231 15.97 -12.86 -6.12
C GLY A 231 15.82 -13.29 -7.57
N LEU A 232 15.70 -12.31 -8.47
CA LEU A 232 15.47 -12.51 -9.89
C LEU A 232 16.62 -13.27 -10.55
N TYR A 233 16.30 -14.40 -11.21
CA TYR A 233 17.25 -15.31 -11.83
C TYR A 233 18.34 -15.80 -10.86
N GLY A 234 17.98 -15.92 -9.58
CA GLY A 234 18.89 -16.31 -8.51
C GLY A 234 19.94 -15.24 -8.14
N ARG A 235 19.81 -14.02 -8.67
CA ARG A 235 20.73 -12.90 -8.40
C ARG A 235 20.16 -11.97 -7.32
N PRO A 236 21.03 -11.26 -6.57
CA PRO A 236 20.59 -10.24 -5.62
C PRO A 236 19.64 -9.25 -6.28
N THR A 237 18.45 -9.10 -5.71
CA THR A 237 17.39 -8.27 -6.27
C THR A 237 16.62 -7.56 -5.17
N THR A 238 16.27 -6.30 -5.40
CA THR A 238 15.33 -5.56 -4.55
C THR A 238 14.12 -5.16 -5.36
N VAL A 239 12.92 -5.42 -4.81
CA VAL A 239 11.67 -4.93 -5.38
C VAL A 239 11.26 -3.64 -4.69
N THR A 240 10.91 -2.62 -5.46
CA THR A 240 10.47 -1.31 -4.96
C THR A 240 9.28 -0.80 -5.74
N ASN A 241 8.32 -0.19 -5.06
CA ASN A 241 7.16 0.43 -5.70
C ASN A 241 7.56 1.68 -6.53
N VAL A 242 6.79 1.96 -7.59
CA VAL A 242 6.99 3.10 -8.51
C VAL A 242 7.20 4.41 -7.77
N GLU A 243 6.30 4.77 -6.84
CA GLU A 243 6.38 6.05 -6.13
C GLU A 243 7.68 6.18 -5.32
N THR A 244 8.12 5.12 -4.62
CA THR A 244 9.38 5.13 -3.86
C THR A 244 10.60 5.41 -4.75
N VAL A 245 10.61 4.84 -5.95
CA VAL A 245 11.74 5.01 -6.88
C VAL A 245 11.67 6.37 -7.58
N ALA A 246 10.48 6.82 -7.97
CA ALA A 246 10.31 8.08 -8.66
C ALA A 246 10.60 9.30 -7.78
N VAL A 247 10.39 9.22 -6.45
CA VAL A 247 10.76 10.33 -5.54
C VAL A 247 12.27 10.43 -5.29
N ALA A 248 13.01 9.32 -5.45
CA ALA A 248 14.40 9.24 -5.03
C ALA A 248 15.33 10.28 -5.71
N PRO A 249 15.29 10.51 -7.04
CA PRO A 249 16.13 11.53 -7.67
C PRO A 249 15.91 12.92 -7.10
N THR A 250 14.65 13.30 -6.85
CA THR A 250 14.31 14.61 -6.28
C THR A 250 14.80 14.75 -4.86
N ILE A 251 14.73 13.68 -4.05
CA ILE A 251 15.33 13.64 -2.70
C ILE A 251 16.85 13.86 -2.81
N MET A 252 17.54 13.17 -3.72
CA MET A 252 19.00 13.35 -3.89
C MET A 252 19.38 14.75 -4.37
N ARG A 253 18.52 15.41 -5.15
CA ARG A 253 18.73 16.79 -5.62
C ARG A 253 18.47 17.84 -4.56
N ARG A 254 17.36 17.74 -3.83
CA ARG A 254 16.91 18.75 -2.85
C ARG A 254 17.46 18.51 -1.45
N GLY A 255 17.99 17.32 -1.18
CA GLY A 255 18.51 16.89 0.11
C GLY A 255 17.49 16.10 0.92
N GLY A 256 17.99 15.10 1.65
CA GLY A 256 17.20 14.26 2.55
C GLY A 256 16.56 15.07 3.67
N ASP A 257 17.22 16.10 4.19
CA ASP A 257 16.67 16.97 5.24
C ASP A 257 15.40 17.70 4.77
N TRP A 258 15.36 18.14 3.52
CA TRP A 258 14.18 18.77 2.95
C TRP A 258 13.00 17.80 2.92
N PHE A 259 13.21 16.56 2.50
CA PHE A 259 12.16 15.55 2.49
C PHE A 259 11.75 15.12 3.92
N ALA A 260 12.74 14.96 4.81
CA ALA A 260 12.54 14.67 6.23
C ALA A 260 11.81 15.79 6.97
N SER A 261 11.90 17.01 6.45
CA SER A 261 11.19 18.17 7.00
C SER A 261 9.68 18.06 6.84
N PHE A 262 9.12 17.15 6.05
CA PHE A 262 7.67 16.94 5.93
C PHE A 262 7.17 15.79 6.79
N GLY A 263 5.95 15.91 7.30
CA GLY A 263 5.30 14.89 8.11
C GLY A 263 5.90 14.73 9.51
N ARG A 264 5.39 13.76 10.26
CA ARG A 264 5.88 13.44 11.61
C ARG A 264 7.21 12.69 11.55
N GLU A 265 7.91 12.69 12.68
CA GLU A 265 9.04 11.79 12.90
C GLU A 265 8.65 10.34 12.55
N ARG A 266 9.54 9.62 11.87
CA ARG A 266 9.34 8.26 11.32
C ARG A 266 8.26 8.14 10.23
N ASN A 267 7.62 9.24 9.84
CA ASN A 267 6.58 9.31 8.82
C ASN A 267 6.87 10.43 7.84
N SER A 268 8.13 10.52 7.43
CA SER A 268 8.62 11.66 6.69
C SER A 268 8.20 11.66 5.22
N GLY A 269 8.10 12.88 4.68
CA GLY A 269 7.97 13.15 3.26
C GLY A 269 6.57 13.47 2.78
N THR A 270 6.39 13.36 1.48
CA THR A 270 5.09 13.48 0.80
C THR A 270 4.57 12.10 0.40
N LYS A 271 3.27 12.04 0.09
CA LYS A 271 2.59 10.83 -0.36
C LYS A 271 1.54 11.17 -1.41
N LEU A 272 1.45 10.35 -2.44
CA LEU A 272 0.28 10.34 -3.33
C LEU A 272 -0.89 9.65 -2.63
N PHE A 273 -1.94 10.42 -2.37
CA PHE A 273 -3.22 9.96 -1.85
C PHE A 273 -4.19 9.74 -2.99
N CYS A 274 -4.78 8.55 -3.08
CA CYS A 274 -5.82 8.23 -4.07
C CYS A 274 -7.17 8.27 -3.35
N ILE A 275 -7.89 9.39 -3.41
CA ILE A 275 -9.20 9.50 -2.78
C ILE A 275 -10.26 9.00 -3.77
N SER A 276 -11.03 8.01 -3.33
CA SER A 276 -12.07 7.34 -4.10
C SER A 276 -13.33 7.10 -3.26
N GLY A 277 -14.40 6.61 -3.91
CA GLY A 277 -15.68 6.33 -3.24
C GLY A 277 -16.57 7.56 -3.11
N HIS A 278 -17.29 7.68 -1.99
CA HIS A 278 -18.38 8.64 -1.78
C HIS A 278 -17.89 10.02 -1.32
N VAL A 279 -17.07 10.65 -2.14
CA VAL A 279 -16.67 12.08 -2.04
C VAL A 279 -17.23 12.88 -3.21
N ASN A 280 -17.27 14.21 -3.09
CA ASN A 280 -17.81 15.07 -4.14
C ASN A 280 -16.89 15.13 -5.37
N GLU A 281 -15.57 15.18 -5.16
CA GLU A 281 -14.57 15.18 -6.24
C GLU A 281 -13.46 14.16 -5.96
N PRO A 282 -13.62 12.89 -6.37
CA PRO A 282 -12.57 11.89 -6.28
C PRO A 282 -11.32 12.31 -7.06
N CYS A 283 -10.14 12.21 -6.45
CA CYS A 283 -8.90 12.63 -7.08
C CYS A 283 -7.67 11.91 -6.52
N THR A 284 -6.60 11.90 -7.30
CA THR A 284 -5.26 11.54 -6.81
C THR A 284 -4.44 12.80 -6.62
N VAL A 285 -3.94 13.03 -5.41
CA VAL A 285 -3.19 14.25 -5.06
C VAL A 285 -1.95 13.90 -4.24
N GLU A 286 -0.83 14.55 -4.54
CA GLU A 286 0.35 14.50 -3.66
C GLU A 286 0.14 15.43 -2.47
N GLU A 287 0.34 15.00 -1.24
CA GLU A 287 0.24 15.92 -0.10
C GLU A 287 1.24 15.51 0.98
N GLU A 288 1.43 16.37 1.97
CA GLU A 288 2.30 16.09 3.10
C GLU A 288 1.84 14.84 3.86
N MET A 289 2.78 13.96 4.24
CA MET A 289 2.47 12.90 5.21
C MET A 289 1.98 13.50 6.52
N SER A 290 1.21 12.72 7.29
CA SER A 290 0.62 13.15 8.57
C SER A 290 -0.43 14.27 8.45
N ILE A 291 -0.92 14.59 7.25
CA ILE A 291 -2.12 15.42 7.06
C ILE A 291 -3.32 14.77 7.78
N PRO A 292 -4.15 15.52 8.54
CA PRO A 292 -5.39 14.98 9.09
C PRO A 292 -6.33 14.49 7.98
N LEU A 293 -6.93 13.31 8.14
CA LEU A 293 -7.81 12.72 7.13
C LEU A 293 -8.96 13.66 6.75
N ARG A 294 -9.58 14.31 7.73
CA ARG A 294 -10.63 15.31 7.49
C ARG A 294 -10.15 16.47 6.63
N VAL A 295 -8.96 17.01 6.92
CA VAL A 295 -8.37 18.12 6.14
C VAL A 295 -8.10 17.66 4.70
N LEU A 296 -7.56 16.44 4.51
CA LEU A 296 -7.33 15.86 3.19
C LEU A 296 -8.63 15.82 2.36
N LEU A 297 -9.71 15.27 2.94
CA LEU A 297 -10.99 15.11 2.24
C LEU A 297 -11.70 16.43 1.94
N GLU A 298 -11.77 17.33 2.92
CA GLU A 298 -12.44 18.63 2.77
C GLU A 298 -11.69 19.55 1.78
N LYS A 299 -10.36 19.56 1.86
CA LYS A 299 -9.51 20.44 1.04
C LYS A 299 -9.40 19.98 -0.42
N HIS A 300 -9.16 18.70 -0.65
CA HIS A 300 -8.82 18.21 -2.00
C HIS A 300 -9.98 17.58 -2.75
N CYS A 301 -10.99 17.07 -2.05
CA CYS A 301 -12.11 16.33 -2.66
C CYS A 301 -13.47 17.00 -2.47
N LYS A 302 -13.47 18.25 -1.98
CA LYS A 302 -14.66 19.03 -1.62
C LYS A 302 -15.57 18.32 -0.61
N GLY A 303 -14.99 17.51 0.27
CA GLY A 303 -15.69 16.81 1.33
C GLY A 303 -16.43 15.54 0.90
N VAL A 304 -17.03 14.88 1.91
CA VAL A 304 -17.85 13.68 1.75
C VAL A 304 -19.16 14.03 1.05
N ARG A 305 -19.69 13.11 0.23
CA ARG A 305 -21.00 13.29 -0.42
C ARG A 305 -22.09 13.48 0.65
N GLY A 306 -22.80 14.61 0.61
CA GLY A 306 -23.79 14.98 1.63
C GLY A 306 -23.21 15.56 2.94
N GLY A 307 -21.91 15.90 2.96
CA GLY A 307 -21.23 16.50 4.10
C GLY A 307 -20.60 15.49 5.06
N TRP A 308 -19.71 15.97 5.94
CA TRP A 308 -18.96 15.13 6.89
C TRP A 308 -19.86 14.26 7.78
N ASP A 309 -21.05 14.75 8.14
CA ASP A 309 -21.99 14.01 8.97
C ASP A 309 -22.63 12.82 8.26
N ASN A 310 -22.56 12.77 6.94
CA ASN A 310 -22.98 11.63 6.15
C ASN A 310 -21.92 10.53 6.05
N LEU A 311 -20.72 10.72 6.61
CA LEU A 311 -19.67 9.71 6.62
C LEU A 311 -20.08 8.48 7.46
N LEU A 312 -19.90 7.29 6.89
CA LEU A 312 -20.06 6.02 7.59
C LEU A 312 -18.70 5.51 8.07
N GLY A 313 -17.74 5.41 7.15
CA GLY A 313 -16.39 4.98 7.44
C GLY A 313 -15.44 5.15 6.26
N VAL A 314 -14.15 4.99 6.53
CA VAL A 314 -13.08 5.14 5.54
C VAL A 314 -12.14 3.96 5.62
N VAL A 315 -11.77 3.41 4.47
CA VAL A 315 -10.64 2.48 4.35
C VAL A 315 -9.44 3.30 3.88
N PRO A 316 -8.44 3.58 4.73
CA PRO A 316 -7.44 4.62 4.46
C PRO A 316 -6.29 4.20 3.54
N GLY A 317 -6.14 2.91 3.25
CA GLY A 317 -4.91 2.36 2.66
C GLY A 317 -5.07 1.32 1.55
N GLY A 318 -6.20 1.33 0.85
CA GLY A 318 -6.59 0.28 -0.09
C GLY A 318 -7.39 -0.82 0.61
N CYS A 319 -7.98 -1.74 -0.14
CA CYS A 319 -8.87 -2.74 0.46
C CYS A 319 -8.17 -3.74 1.39
N SER A 320 -6.84 -3.70 1.53
CA SER A 320 -6.06 -4.54 2.44
C SER A 320 -6.14 -4.12 3.89
N VAL A 321 -6.58 -2.90 4.21
CA VAL A 321 -6.56 -2.38 5.59
C VAL A 321 -7.96 -2.33 6.24
N PRO A 322 -8.04 -2.43 7.57
CA PRO A 322 -9.31 -2.31 8.30
C PRO A 322 -10.02 -0.98 8.04
N VAL A 323 -11.35 -1.03 7.87
CA VAL A 323 -12.20 0.17 7.84
C VAL A 323 -12.15 0.90 9.20
N MET A 324 -12.13 2.23 9.15
CA MET A 324 -12.23 3.12 10.30
C MET A 324 -13.64 3.72 10.35
N PRO A 325 -14.33 3.68 11.49
CA PRO A 325 -15.63 4.35 11.66
C PRO A 325 -15.45 5.87 11.74
N LYS A 326 -16.53 6.63 11.47
CA LYS A 326 -16.51 8.12 11.48
C LYS A 326 -15.77 8.73 12.67
N HIS A 327 -16.04 8.27 13.90
CA HIS A 327 -15.45 8.85 15.12
C HIS A 327 -13.91 8.74 15.18
N VAL A 328 -13.32 7.72 14.54
CA VAL A 328 -11.86 7.62 14.41
C VAL A 328 -11.35 8.55 13.32
N CYS A 329 -12.12 8.71 12.24
CA CYS A 329 -11.74 9.50 11.07
C CYS A 329 -11.66 11.01 11.34
N GLU A 330 -12.24 11.50 12.43
CA GLU A 330 -12.28 12.93 12.78
C GLU A 330 -10.90 13.51 13.08
N ASP A 331 -10.08 12.76 13.83
CA ASP A 331 -8.79 13.26 14.35
C ASP A 331 -7.57 12.50 13.81
N VAL A 332 -7.79 11.43 13.03
CA VAL A 332 -6.68 10.57 12.59
C VAL A 332 -5.80 11.27 11.56
N LEU A 333 -4.49 11.10 11.72
CA LEU A 333 -3.49 11.57 10.77
C LEU A 333 -3.22 10.49 9.71
N MET A 334 -3.03 10.92 8.47
CA MET A 334 -2.70 10.07 7.35
C MET A 334 -1.19 9.76 7.31
N ASP A 335 -0.76 8.94 8.26
CA ASP A 335 0.58 8.37 8.30
C ASP A 335 0.59 6.91 8.78
N PHE A 336 1.74 6.22 8.65
CA PHE A 336 1.81 4.78 8.91
C PHE A 336 1.59 4.45 10.39
N ASP A 337 2.11 5.28 11.29
CA ASP A 337 2.12 4.98 12.71
C ASP A 337 0.77 5.34 13.35
N ALA A 338 0.19 6.51 13.03
CA ALA A 338 -1.12 6.92 13.53
C ALA A 338 -2.25 5.99 13.08
N LEU A 339 -2.21 5.53 11.82
CA LEU A 339 -3.22 4.58 11.32
C LEU A 339 -3.06 3.19 11.95
N LYS A 340 -1.82 2.78 12.24
CA LYS A 340 -1.56 1.55 12.98
C LYS A 340 -2.08 1.62 14.41
N ASP A 341 -1.89 2.75 15.09
CA ASP A 341 -2.32 2.95 16.48
C ASP A 341 -3.84 2.89 16.65
N VAL A 342 -4.62 3.25 15.62
CA VAL A 342 -6.09 3.10 15.60
C VAL A 342 -6.55 1.74 15.06
N GLY A 343 -5.63 0.78 14.90
CA GLY A 343 -5.93 -0.57 14.46
C GLY A 343 -6.27 -0.69 12.97
N SER A 344 -5.82 0.26 12.14
CA SER A 344 -5.87 0.21 10.67
C SER A 344 -4.44 0.25 10.09
N GLY A 345 -4.26 0.71 8.86
CA GLY A 345 -2.95 0.89 8.25
C GLY A 345 -3.01 1.87 7.08
N LEU A 346 -1.88 2.54 6.78
CA LEU A 346 -1.84 3.48 5.65
C LEU A 346 -1.84 2.78 4.29
N GLY A 347 -1.33 1.55 4.21
CA GLY A 347 -1.22 0.81 2.96
C GLY A 347 -0.61 1.64 1.82
N THR A 348 -1.27 1.66 0.66
CA THR A 348 -0.86 2.46 -0.50
C THR A 348 -1.30 3.93 -0.41
N ALA A 349 -1.97 4.32 0.68
CA ALA A 349 -2.71 5.58 0.84
C ALA A 349 -3.86 5.76 -0.17
N ALA A 350 -4.47 4.65 -0.59
CA ALA A 350 -5.74 4.64 -1.28
C ALA A 350 -6.89 4.80 -0.27
N VAL A 351 -7.48 6.00 -0.25
CA VAL A 351 -8.54 6.39 0.68
C VAL A 351 -9.89 6.10 0.03
N ILE A 352 -10.54 5.01 0.44
CA ILE A 352 -11.88 4.64 -0.01
C ILE A 352 -12.90 5.16 1.01
N VAL A 353 -13.65 6.18 0.64
CA VAL A 353 -14.66 6.83 1.49
C VAL A 353 -16.03 6.18 1.28
N MET A 354 -16.73 5.86 2.36
CA MET A 354 -18.08 5.31 2.33
C MET A 354 -19.01 6.18 3.18
N ASP A 355 -20.07 6.69 2.55
CA ASP A 355 -21.15 7.40 3.22
C ASP A 355 -22.23 6.45 3.76
N LYS A 356 -23.17 6.98 4.55
CA LYS A 356 -24.26 6.22 5.20
C LYS A 356 -25.27 5.57 4.25
N SER A 357 -25.24 5.88 2.96
CA SER A 357 -26.09 5.21 1.97
C SER A 357 -25.57 3.82 1.58
N THR A 358 -24.34 3.50 1.96
CA THR A 358 -23.64 2.26 1.59
C THR A 358 -24.01 1.12 2.51
N ASP A 359 -24.22 -0.07 1.95
CA ASP A 359 -24.15 -1.32 2.73
C ASP A 359 -22.68 -1.71 2.97
N ILE A 360 -22.17 -1.39 4.17
CA ILE A 360 -20.77 -1.67 4.53
C ILE A 360 -20.46 -3.17 4.55
N ILE A 361 -21.42 -4.01 4.94
CA ILE A 361 -21.24 -5.47 4.97
C ILE A 361 -21.08 -5.98 3.53
N ARG A 362 -21.87 -5.47 2.59
CA ARG A 362 -21.75 -5.78 1.16
C ARG A 362 -20.45 -5.27 0.55
N ALA A 363 -19.98 -4.09 0.95
CA ALA A 363 -18.72 -3.52 0.50
C ALA A 363 -17.53 -4.40 0.92
N ILE A 364 -17.47 -4.77 2.20
CA ILE A 364 -16.40 -5.65 2.71
C ILE A 364 -16.53 -7.08 2.16
N GLN A 365 -17.75 -7.60 1.96
CA GLN A 365 -17.96 -8.87 1.25
C GLN A 365 -17.37 -8.81 -0.17
N ARG A 366 -17.46 -7.66 -0.87
CA ARG A 366 -16.86 -7.50 -2.19
C ARG A 366 -15.33 -7.57 -2.15
N PHE A 367 -14.71 -7.07 -1.08
CA PHE A 367 -13.27 -7.22 -0.84
C PHE A 367 -12.91 -8.68 -0.55
N ALA A 368 -13.70 -9.39 0.27
CA ALA A 368 -13.50 -10.82 0.49
C ALA A 368 -13.57 -11.61 -0.83
N TYR A 369 -14.51 -11.27 -1.72
CA TYR A 369 -14.58 -11.86 -3.07
C TYR A 369 -13.32 -11.56 -3.89
N PHE A 370 -12.85 -10.31 -3.86
CA PHE A 370 -11.62 -9.91 -4.56
C PHE A 370 -10.43 -10.76 -4.08
N TYR A 371 -10.20 -10.88 -2.77
CA TYR A 371 -9.10 -11.70 -2.26
C TYR A 371 -9.24 -13.19 -2.56
N LYS A 372 -10.47 -13.74 -2.56
CA LYS A 372 -10.71 -15.11 -3.01
C LYS A 372 -10.36 -15.30 -4.48
N HIS A 373 -10.70 -14.32 -5.33
CA HIS A 373 -10.40 -14.36 -6.77
C HIS A 373 -8.89 -14.25 -7.02
N GLU A 374 -8.23 -13.32 -6.35
CA GLU A 374 -6.84 -12.94 -6.59
C GLU A 374 -5.82 -13.80 -5.82
N SER A 375 -6.28 -14.72 -4.97
CA SER A 375 -5.42 -15.67 -4.28
C SER A 375 -4.77 -16.64 -5.29
N CYS A 376 -3.43 -16.73 -5.27
CA CYS A 376 -2.69 -17.70 -6.12
C CYS A 376 -2.95 -19.18 -5.75
N GLY A 377 -3.60 -19.44 -4.62
CA GLY A 377 -3.94 -20.78 -4.16
C GLY A 377 -2.75 -21.65 -3.69
N GLN A 378 -1.57 -21.07 -3.43
CA GLN A 378 -0.39 -21.84 -3.04
C GLN A 378 -0.45 -22.38 -1.60
N CYS A 379 -0.82 -21.55 -0.62
CA CYS A 379 -0.87 -21.94 0.79
C CYS A 379 -2.30 -22.24 1.23
N THR A 380 -2.50 -23.36 1.92
CA THR A 380 -3.82 -23.82 2.36
C THR A 380 -4.57 -22.81 3.23
N PRO A 381 -3.95 -22.15 4.22
CA PRO A 381 -4.65 -21.17 5.05
C PRO A 381 -5.25 -20.02 4.22
N CYS A 382 -4.54 -19.54 3.20
CA CYS A 382 -5.07 -18.52 2.30
C CYS A 382 -6.09 -19.10 1.31
N ARG A 383 -5.78 -20.21 0.64
CA ARG A 383 -6.60 -20.80 -0.43
C ARG A 383 -7.99 -21.20 0.07
N GLU A 384 -8.01 -21.99 1.14
CA GLU A 384 -9.26 -22.46 1.74
C GLU A 384 -9.87 -21.38 2.61
N GLY A 385 -9.04 -20.67 3.40
CA GLY A 385 -9.50 -19.63 4.31
C GLY A 385 -10.25 -18.52 3.59
N THR A 386 -9.70 -17.93 2.51
CA THR A 386 -10.41 -16.88 1.74
C THR A 386 -11.74 -17.36 1.15
N THR A 387 -11.82 -18.62 0.73
CA THR A 387 -13.08 -19.23 0.27
C THR A 387 -14.10 -19.33 1.40
N TRP A 388 -13.68 -19.75 2.59
CA TRP A 388 -14.54 -19.79 3.78
C TRP A 388 -14.95 -18.40 4.26
N LEU A 389 -14.02 -17.46 4.30
CA LEU A 389 -14.26 -16.05 4.65
C LEU A 389 -15.36 -15.47 3.75
N LEU A 390 -15.24 -15.64 2.43
CA LEU A 390 -16.26 -15.20 1.47
C LEU A 390 -17.62 -15.86 1.74
N LYS A 391 -17.67 -17.18 1.90
CA LYS A 391 -18.93 -17.90 2.15
C LYS A 391 -19.65 -17.43 3.41
N VAL A 392 -18.91 -17.12 4.49
CA VAL A 392 -19.50 -16.59 5.72
C VAL A 392 -19.93 -15.13 5.50
N MET A 393 -19.13 -14.33 4.80
CA MET A 393 -19.48 -12.95 4.45
C MET A 393 -20.73 -12.85 3.56
N ASP A 394 -20.95 -13.79 2.63
CA ASP A 394 -22.18 -13.87 1.83
C ASP A 394 -23.40 -14.08 2.74
N ARG A 395 -23.25 -14.91 3.79
CA ARG A 395 -24.34 -15.12 4.75
C ARG A 395 -24.57 -13.92 5.66
N LEU A 396 -23.50 -13.28 6.15
CA LEU A 396 -23.62 -12.05 6.93
C LEU A 396 -24.27 -10.92 6.10
N GLN A 397 -23.93 -10.83 4.81
CA GLN A 397 -24.48 -9.83 3.90
C GLN A 397 -25.97 -10.02 3.67
N SER A 398 -26.42 -11.27 3.46
CA SER A 398 -27.83 -11.61 3.23
C SER A 398 -28.66 -11.70 4.52
N GLY A 399 -28.00 -11.81 5.67
CA GLY A 399 -28.66 -11.90 6.99
C GLY A 399 -28.91 -13.33 7.47
N ASN A 400 -28.68 -14.35 6.64
CA ASN A 400 -28.94 -15.75 6.97
C ASN A 400 -27.77 -16.43 7.72
N ALA A 401 -27.20 -15.74 8.71
CA ALA A 401 -26.14 -16.27 9.58
C ALA A 401 -26.57 -16.22 11.05
N ARG A 402 -25.91 -17.03 11.88
CA ARG A 402 -26.09 -16.96 13.34
C ARG A 402 -25.16 -15.92 13.96
N VAL A 403 -25.57 -15.34 15.08
CA VAL A 403 -24.72 -14.40 15.85
C VAL A 403 -23.36 -15.01 16.21
N ARG A 404 -23.33 -16.29 16.59
CA ARG A 404 -22.08 -17.06 16.83
C ARG A 404 -21.13 -17.06 15.64
N GLU A 405 -21.64 -17.00 14.41
CA GLU A 405 -20.80 -17.03 13.21
C GLU A 405 -19.96 -15.75 13.07
N ILE A 406 -20.33 -14.64 13.73
CA ILE A 406 -19.51 -13.43 13.77
C ILE A 406 -18.20 -13.72 14.51
N ASP A 407 -18.28 -14.35 15.68
CA ASP A 407 -17.10 -14.68 16.48
C ASP A 407 -16.26 -15.79 15.82
N MET A 408 -16.92 -16.80 15.24
CA MET A 408 -16.26 -17.85 14.45
C MET A 408 -15.55 -17.27 13.22
N LEU A 409 -16.15 -16.29 12.54
CA LEU A 409 -15.52 -15.60 11.42
C LEU A 409 -14.28 -14.84 11.88
N TYR A 410 -14.36 -14.16 13.02
CA TYR A 410 -13.21 -13.48 13.60
C TYR A 410 -12.08 -14.46 13.94
N GLU A 411 -12.37 -15.60 14.56
CA GLU A 411 -11.38 -16.67 14.81
C GLU A 411 -10.76 -17.16 13.50
N LEU A 412 -11.57 -17.44 12.48
CA LEU A 412 -11.07 -17.88 11.17
C LEU A 412 -10.13 -16.84 10.55
N THR A 413 -10.42 -15.54 10.67
CA THR A 413 -9.50 -14.51 10.17
C THR A 413 -8.13 -14.55 10.87
N LYS A 414 -8.07 -14.96 12.15
CA LYS A 414 -6.82 -15.12 12.89
C LYS A 414 -6.06 -16.40 12.53
N GLU A 415 -6.76 -17.44 12.08
CA GLU A 415 -6.13 -18.63 11.52
C GLU A 415 -5.54 -18.38 10.12
N VAL A 416 -6.12 -17.45 9.34
CA VAL A 416 -5.54 -17.03 8.06
C VAL A 416 -4.35 -16.09 8.27
N GLU A 417 -4.51 -15.10 9.14
CA GLU A 417 -3.48 -14.11 9.46
C GLU A 417 -2.23 -14.79 10.04
N GLY A 418 -1.04 -14.44 9.56
CA GLY A 418 0.24 -14.95 10.09
C GLY A 418 0.58 -16.42 9.76
N HIS A 419 -0.34 -17.22 9.23
CA HIS A 419 -0.09 -18.61 8.80
C HIS A 419 0.06 -18.77 7.28
N THR A 420 0.19 -17.67 6.55
CA THR A 420 0.28 -17.65 5.09
C THR A 420 1.69 -17.31 4.60
N ILE A 421 2.02 -17.72 3.37
CA ILE A 421 3.36 -17.50 2.79
C ILE A 421 3.62 -16.00 2.55
N CYS A 422 2.57 -15.26 2.21
CA CYS A 422 2.65 -13.84 1.88
C CYS A 422 1.51 -13.05 2.52
N ALA A 423 1.66 -11.73 2.57
CA ALA A 423 0.71 -10.83 3.23
C ALA A 423 -0.67 -10.74 2.58
N LEU A 424 -0.95 -11.44 1.47
CA LEU A 424 -2.30 -11.54 0.90
C LEU A 424 -3.27 -12.18 1.90
N GLY A 425 -2.81 -13.15 2.70
CA GLY A 425 -3.61 -13.74 3.76
C GLY A 425 -4.07 -12.69 4.78
N ASP A 426 -3.12 -11.91 5.29
CA ASP A 426 -3.39 -10.80 6.21
C ASP A 426 -4.33 -9.76 5.58
N ALA A 427 -4.06 -9.36 4.33
CA ALA A 427 -4.88 -8.42 3.57
C ALA A 427 -6.32 -8.91 3.34
N SER A 428 -6.52 -10.23 3.26
CA SER A 428 -7.86 -10.82 3.14
C SER A 428 -8.62 -10.88 4.48
N ALA A 429 -7.88 -10.98 5.58
CA ALA A 429 -8.41 -11.11 6.94
C ALA A 429 -8.76 -9.74 7.56
N TRP A 430 -7.88 -8.75 7.40
CA TRP A 430 -7.98 -7.45 8.05
C TRP A 430 -9.27 -6.64 7.74
N PRO A 431 -9.81 -6.63 6.51
CA PRO A 431 -11.05 -5.90 6.22
C PRO A 431 -12.24 -6.48 6.99
N ILE A 432 -12.30 -7.80 7.12
CA ILE A 432 -13.33 -8.51 7.88
C ILE A 432 -13.15 -8.25 9.38
N GLN A 433 -11.91 -8.30 9.89
CA GLN A 433 -11.62 -7.95 11.28
C GLN A 433 -12.04 -6.50 11.59
N GLY A 434 -11.76 -5.56 10.68
CA GLY A 434 -12.18 -4.16 10.80
C GLY A 434 -13.70 -4.00 10.81
N LEU A 435 -14.40 -4.71 9.91
CA LEU A 435 -15.86 -4.73 9.87
C LEU A 435 -16.44 -5.23 11.18
N ILE A 436 -15.98 -6.37 11.68
CA ILE A 436 -16.48 -6.96 12.94
C ILE A 436 -16.20 -6.00 14.10
N ARG A 437 -14.99 -5.45 14.21
CA ARG A 437 -14.63 -4.56 15.31
C ARG A 437 -15.46 -3.27 15.34
N SER A 438 -15.72 -2.67 14.17
CA SER A 438 -16.30 -1.33 14.08
C SER A 438 -17.79 -1.32 13.77
N PHE A 439 -18.32 -2.39 13.15
CA PHE A 439 -19.70 -2.45 12.64
C PHE A 439 -20.44 -3.74 13.08
N ARG A 440 -19.97 -4.47 14.10
CA ARG A 440 -20.73 -5.60 14.69
C ARG A 440 -22.20 -5.28 15.01
N PRO A 441 -22.56 -4.10 15.58
CA PRO A 441 -23.96 -3.77 15.81
C PRO A 441 -24.81 -3.76 14.54
N GLU A 442 -24.24 -3.36 13.40
CA GLU A 442 -24.93 -3.36 12.11
C GLU A 442 -25.12 -4.78 11.57
N ILE A 443 -24.11 -5.65 11.75
CA ILE A 443 -24.20 -7.08 11.43
C ILE A 443 -25.33 -7.70 12.25
N GLU A 444 -25.30 -7.56 13.57
CA GLU A 444 -26.30 -8.13 14.47
C GLU A 444 -27.72 -7.61 14.19
N ALA A 445 -27.86 -6.31 13.86
CA ALA A 445 -29.14 -5.75 13.46
C ALA A 445 -29.69 -6.40 12.19
N ARG A 446 -28.83 -6.69 11.22
CA ARG A 446 -29.22 -7.40 9.99
C ARG A 446 -29.65 -8.84 10.27
N LEU A 447 -28.91 -9.55 11.11
CA LEU A 447 -29.25 -10.94 11.49
C LEU A 447 -30.61 -10.99 12.22
N ARG A 448 -30.85 -10.06 13.18
CA ARG A 448 -32.15 -9.97 13.88
C ARG A 448 -33.31 -9.71 12.93
N LYS A 449 -33.15 -8.75 12.01
CA LYS A 449 -34.18 -8.44 11.01
C LYS A 449 -34.51 -9.66 10.15
N PHE A 450 -33.50 -10.42 9.73
CA PHE A 450 -33.70 -11.64 8.96
C PHE A 450 -34.44 -12.72 9.77
N GLU A 451 -34.07 -12.91 11.03
CA GLU A 451 -34.72 -13.88 11.93
C GLU A 451 -36.18 -13.51 12.24
N GLU A 452 -36.51 -12.22 12.35
CA GLU A 452 -37.88 -11.72 12.48
C GLU A 452 -38.74 -12.02 11.24
N GLU A 453 -38.14 -11.98 10.05
CA GLU A 453 -38.85 -12.15 8.77
C GLU A 453 -38.98 -13.63 8.34
N PHE A 454 -37.95 -14.45 8.59
CA PHE A 454 -37.85 -15.82 8.07
C PHE A 454 -37.67 -16.91 9.14
N GLY A 455 -37.62 -16.53 10.42
CA GLY A 455 -37.45 -17.43 11.55
C GLY A 455 -35.99 -17.83 11.82
N ALA A 456 -35.83 -18.73 12.81
CA ALA A 456 -34.52 -19.08 13.35
C ALA A 456 -33.60 -19.77 12.32
N VAL A 457 -32.38 -19.25 12.19
CA VAL A 457 -31.37 -19.76 11.24
C VAL A 457 -30.61 -20.95 11.83
N LYS A 458 -30.48 -22.03 11.05
CA LYS A 458 -29.66 -23.22 11.36
C LYS A 458 -28.22 -23.09 10.84
N VAL A 459 -27.33 -23.98 11.30
CA VAL A 459 -25.92 -24.02 10.86
C VAL A 459 -25.88 -24.07 9.33
N GLY A 460 -25.08 -23.19 8.71
CA GLY A 460 -24.95 -23.13 7.26
C GLY A 460 -26.03 -22.30 6.56
N GLY A 461 -26.85 -21.56 7.30
CA GLY A 461 -27.82 -20.61 6.74
C GLY A 461 -29.18 -21.20 6.36
N TRP A 462 -29.51 -22.39 6.89
CA TRP A 462 -30.79 -23.07 6.62
C TRP A 462 -31.93 -22.48 7.47
N THR A 463 -33.05 -22.14 6.85
CA THR A 463 -34.30 -21.79 7.55
C THR A 463 -35.16 -23.03 7.79
N PRO A 464 -36.20 -22.96 8.66
CA PRO A 464 -37.07 -24.11 8.94
C PRO A 464 -37.77 -24.70 7.69
N GLU A 465 -38.06 -23.86 6.71
CA GLU A 465 -38.76 -24.22 5.47
C GLU A 465 -37.80 -24.72 4.37
N ALA A 466 -36.50 -24.44 4.52
CA ALA A 466 -35.49 -24.81 3.54
C ALA A 466 -35.16 -26.31 3.61
N HIS A 467 -35.21 -26.97 2.47
CA HIS A 467 -34.86 -28.39 2.31
C HIS A 467 -34.22 -28.64 0.94
N LEU A 468 -33.53 -29.79 0.79
CA LEU A 468 -32.92 -30.17 -0.48
C LEU A 468 -33.91 -30.97 -1.32
N LEU A 469 -34.14 -30.52 -2.56
CA LEU A 469 -34.88 -31.25 -3.59
C LEU A 469 -33.97 -31.42 -4.81
N LYS A 470 -33.62 -32.67 -5.16
CA LYS A 470 -32.72 -32.99 -6.30
C LYS A 470 -31.36 -32.26 -6.30
N GLY A 471 -30.84 -31.93 -5.12
CA GLY A 471 -29.56 -31.23 -4.96
C GLY A 471 -29.66 -29.71 -4.96
N GLU A 472 -30.86 -29.15 -5.15
CA GLU A 472 -31.12 -27.72 -5.06
C GLU A 472 -31.82 -27.39 -3.72
N ALA A 473 -31.48 -26.25 -3.12
CA ALA A 473 -32.18 -25.79 -1.93
C ALA A 473 -33.51 -25.15 -2.34
N VAL A 474 -34.61 -25.72 -1.85
CA VAL A 474 -35.98 -25.24 -2.07
C VAL A 474 -36.52 -24.72 -0.74
N GLY A 475 -37.27 -23.62 -0.77
CA GLY A 475 -37.81 -22.99 0.44
C GLY A 475 -36.79 -22.14 1.23
N SER A 476 -35.59 -21.91 0.68
CA SER A 476 -34.65 -20.93 1.22
C SER A 476 -35.03 -19.53 0.76
N PRO A 477 -35.18 -18.55 1.67
CA PRO A 477 -35.47 -17.16 1.31
C PRO A 477 -34.27 -16.46 0.65
N VAL A 478 -33.07 -17.04 0.77
CA VAL A 478 -31.87 -16.59 0.07
C VAL A 478 -31.58 -17.58 -1.06
N ASN A 479 -31.44 -17.07 -2.28
CA ASN A 479 -31.16 -17.90 -3.44
C ASN A 479 -29.73 -18.48 -3.32
N THR A 480 -29.61 -19.72 -2.87
CA THR A 480 -28.32 -20.41 -2.71
C THR A 480 -27.80 -20.99 -4.04
N SER A 481 -28.44 -20.67 -5.17
CA SER A 481 -28.13 -21.25 -6.50
C SER A 481 -26.84 -20.72 -7.14
N SER A 482 -26.01 -19.96 -6.41
CA SER A 482 -24.74 -19.41 -6.90
C SER A 482 -23.57 -19.71 -5.97
N HIS A 483 -23.53 -20.93 -5.42
CA HIS A 483 -22.41 -21.43 -4.60
C HIS A 483 -21.35 -22.17 -5.41
#